data_AF-A0A834B4S9-F1
#
_entry.id   AF-A0A834B4S9-F1
#
_cell.length_a   1.000
_cell.length_b   1.000
_cell.length_c   1.000
_cell.angle_alpha   90.00
_cell.angle_beta   90.00
_cell.angle_gamma   90.00
#
_symmetry.space_group_name_H-M   'P 1'
#
loop_
_entity.id
_entity.type
_entity.pdbx_description
1 polymer ?
#
loop_
_entity_poly.entity_id
_entity_poly.type
_entity_poly.pdbx_seq_one_letter_code
_entity_poly.pdbx_strand_id
1 'polypeptide(L)'
;MAAAGSSVARRVEQLGDLAQARIQQLSEAAGEDDHFLIRASAALEKLKLLCEDKDCSNPSNLLELYTQAILDMTYFEENKLVDEDFPEDSSQKVKELITFLSEPEILVKENDRNPEHGRLLGDELLECLSWRRGALLYMYCHSLTKRREWLTRKSSLLKEVRGVSRVYSIIDVFIGFEKLSLV
;
A
#
# COMPACT_ATOMS: atom_id res chain seq x y z
N MET A 1 -15.63 26.93 18.72
CA MET A 1 -14.78 25.72 18.68
C MET A 1 -15.43 24.67 17.78
N ALA A 2 -15.35 24.80 16.45
CA ALA A 2 -16.04 23.89 15.52
C ALA A 2 -15.35 23.86 14.13
N ALA A 3 -14.05 23.52 14.05
CA ALA A 3 -13.33 23.52 12.77
C ALA A 3 -12.43 22.29 12.53
N ALA A 4 -12.09 21.50 13.55
CA ALA A 4 -11.17 20.36 13.39
C ALA A 4 -11.86 19.11 12.77
N GLY A 5 -13.09 18.78 13.22
CA GLY A 5 -13.85 17.66 12.65
C GLY A 5 -14.19 17.82 11.16
N SER A 6 -14.21 19.07 10.66
CA SER A 6 -14.49 19.40 9.25
C SER A 6 -13.33 19.09 8.30
N SER A 7 -12.09 18.96 8.78
CA SER A 7 -10.91 18.75 7.93
C SER A 7 -10.68 17.27 7.62
N VAL A 8 -10.77 16.39 8.64
CA VAL A 8 -10.61 14.94 8.48
C VAL A 8 -11.67 14.38 7.55
N ALA A 9 -12.94 14.68 7.81
CA ALA A 9 -14.07 14.12 7.07
C ALA A 9 -13.94 14.41 5.57
N ARG A 10 -13.66 15.67 5.21
CA ARG A 10 -13.47 16.07 3.81
C ARG A 10 -12.28 15.39 3.15
N ARG A 11 -11.17 15.22 3.89
CA ARG A 11 -9.97 14.58 3.34
C ARG A 11 -10.18 13.08 3.13
N VAL A 12 -10.75 12.42 4.13
CA VAL A 12 -11.10 10.99 4.10
C VAL A 12 -12.15 10.70 3.03
N GLU A 13 -13.12 11.58 2.83
CA GLU A 13 -14.09 11.49 1.73
C GLU A 13 -13.39 11.53 0.36
N GLN A 14 -12.52 12.51 0.12
CA GLN A 14 -11.78 12.64 -1.15
C GLN A 14 -10.89 11.43 -1.44
N LEU A 15 -10.18 10.94 -0.42
CA LEU A 15 -9.32 9.76 -0.55
C LEU A 15 -10.16 8.48 -0.70
N GLY A 16 -11.31 8.42 -0.04
CA GLY A 16 -12.30 7.37 -0.19
C GLY A 16 -12.82 7.27 -1.62
N ASP A 17 -13.17 8.39 -2.26
CA ASP A 17 -13.60 8.40 -3.67
C ASP A 17 -12.50 7.88 -4.62
N LEU A 18 -11.22 8.25 -4.35
CA LEU A 18 -10.08 7.74 -5.13
C LEU A 18 -9.86 6.23 -4.93
N ALA A 19 -9.95 5.76 -3.69
CA ALA A 19 -9.85 4.34 -3.36
C ALA A 19 -11.02 3.56 -4.00
N GLN A 20 -12.23 4.11 -3.99
CA GLN A 20 -13.41 3.50 -4.61
C GLN A 20 -13.22 3.35 -6.12
N ALA A 21 -12.70 4.38 -6.80
CA ALA A 21 -12.42 4.31 -8.23
C ALA A 21 -11.39 3.21 -8.55
N ARG A 22 -10.37 3.05 -7.71
CA ARG A 22 -9.38 1.98 -7.85
C ARG A 22 -10.00 0.60 -7.62
N ILE A 23 -10.81 0.44 -6.56
CA ILE A 23 -11.52 -0.82 -6.27
C ILE A 23 -12.41 -1.22 -7.46
N GLN A 24 -13.14 -0.28 -8.05
CA GLN A 24 -13.97 -0.55 -9.23
C GLN A 24 -13.14 -1.09 -10.39
N GLN A 25 -12.00 -0.47 -10.70
CA GLN A 25 -11.08 -0.96 -11.74
C GLN A 25 -10.54 -2.37 -11.43
N LEU A 26 -10.23 -2.64 -10.16
CA LEU A 26 -9.74 -3.94 -9.73
C LEU A 26 -10.82 -5.03 -9.84
N SER A 27 -12.06 -4.72 -9.47
CA SER A 27 -13.20 -5.63 -9.55
C SER A 27 -13.52 -6.00 -11.00
N GLU A 28 -13.51 -5.02 -11.90
CA GLU A 28 -13.70 -5.25 -13.35
C GLU A 28 -12.62 -6.18 -13.93
N ALA A 29 -11.38 -6.05 -13.45
CA ALA A 29 -10.26 -6.88 -13.91
C ALA A 29 -10.22 -8.29 -13.28
N ALA A 30 -10.83 -8.47 -12.11
CA ALA A 30 -10.74 -9.71 -11.31
C ALA A 30 -11.98 -10.61 -11.41
N GLY A 31 -13.10 -10.06 -11.91
CA GLY A 31 -14.43 -10.62 -11.68
C GLY A 31 -15.03 -10.03 -10.40
N GLU A 32 -16.30 -9.64 -10.44
CA GLU A 32 -16.97 -8.81 -9.42
C GLU A 32 -17.14 -9.48 -8.04
N ASP A 33 -16.67 -10.71 -7.85
CA ASP A 33 -16.96 -11.56 -6.70
C ASP A 33 -15.82 -11.63 -5.65
N ASP A 34 -14.75 -10.83 -5.78
CA ASP A 34 -13.66 -10.85 -4.79
C ASP A 34 -14.10 -10.25 -3.45
N HIS A 35 -14.09 -11.09 -2.41
CA HIS A 35 -14.57 -10.72 -1.08
C HIS A 35 -13.77 -9.60 -0.39
N PHE A 36 -12.49 -9.39 -0.72
CA PHE A 36 -11.72 -8.28 -0.19
C PHE A 36 -12.17 -6.97 -0.84
N LEU A 37 -12.33 -6.96 -2.17
CA LEU A 37 -12.79 -5.79 -2.90
C LEU A 37 -14.24 -5.40 -2.54
N ILE A 38 -15.12 -6.38 -2.39
CA ILE A 38 -16.50 -6.16 -1.93
C ILE A 38 -16.51 -5.52 -0.53
N ARG A 39 -15.70 -6.05 0.39
CA ARG A 39 -15.62 -5.53 1.76
C ARG A 39 -15.00 -4.13 1.81
N ALA A 40 -13.98 -3.87 1.00
CA ALA A 40 -13.40 -2.55 0.86
C ALA A 40 -14.43 -1.53 0.32
N SER A 41 -15.17 -1.89 -0.73
CA SER A 41 -16.25 -1.06 -1.27
C SER A 41 -17.33 -0.78 -0.22
N ALA A 42 -17.80 -1.80 0.50
CA ALA A 42 -18.81 -1.65 1.55
C ALA A 42 -18.35 -0.72 2.69
N ALA A 43 -17.05 -0.77 3.05
CA ALA A 43 -16.48 0.15 4.05
C ALA A 43 -16.48 1.60 3.55
N LEU A 44 -16.15 1.84 2.27
CA LEU A 44 -16.16 3.18 1.67
C LEU A 44 -17.58 3.73 1.45
N GLU A 45 -18.54 2.88 1.10
CA GLU A 45 -19.96 3.27 1.03
C GLU A 45 -20.47 3.70 2.41
N LYS A 46 -20.15 2.93 3.46
CA LYS A 46 -20.50 3.29 4.84
C LYS A 46 -19.83 4.59 5.28
N LEU A 47 -18.57 4.80 4.90
CA LEU A 47 -17.84 6.04 5.16
C LEU A 47 -18.53 7.23 4.49
N LYS A 48 -18.93 7.09 3.22
CA LYS A 48 -19.63 8.15 2.47
C LYS A 48 -20.94 8.56 3.13
N LEU A 49 -21.75 7.58 3.55
CA LEU A 49 -22.99 7.85 4.29
C LEU A 49 -22.71 8.61 5.60
N LEU A 50 -21.65 8.27 6.31
CA LEU A 50 -21.27 8.97 7.55
C LEU A 50 -20.72 10.38 7.29
N CYS A 51 -20.12 10.65 6.13
CA CYS A 51 -19.67 12.00 5.76
C CYS A 51 -20.83 12.94 5.40
N GLU A 52 -21.92 12.41 4.84
CA GLU A 52 -23.12 13.18 4.50
C GLU A 52 -23.93 13.58 5.75
N ASP A 53 -23.84 12.80 6.82
CA ASP A 53 -24.58 12.99 8.07
C ASP A 53 -23.87 13.99 9.00
N LYS A 54 -24.15 15.29 8.80
CA LYS A 54 -23.44 16.44 9.40
C LYS A 54 -23.42 16.50 10.94
N ASP A 55 -24.26 15.71 11.62
CA ASP A 55 -24.43 15.74 13.07
C ASP A 55 -23.76 14.55 13.81
N CYS A 56 -23.12 13.59 13.11
CA CYS A 56 -22.74 12.30 13.72
C CYS A 56 -21.32 11.78 13.40
N SER A 57 -20.57 12.38 12.48
CA SER A 57 -19.31 11.79 11.99
C SER A 57 -18.17 11.94 13.00
N ASN A 58 -17.99 10.93 13.87
CA ASN A 58 -16.77 10.81 14.67
C ASN A 58 -15.56 10.62 13.72
N PRO A 59 -14.55 11.50 13.73
CA PRO A 59 -13.38 11.38 12.85
C PRO A 59 -12.63 10.05 13.01
N SER A 60 -12.67 9.44 14.21
CA SER A 60 -12.10 8.11 14.46
C SER A 60 -12.79 7.04 13.59
N ASN A 61 -14.13 7.03 13.59
CA ASN A 61 -14.91 6.05 12.83
C ASN A 61 -14.69 6.20 11.31
N LEU A 62 -14.61 7.44 10.82
CA LEU A 62 -14.33 7.71 9.41
C LEU A 62 -12.94 7.19 9.01
N LEU A 63 -11.94 7.46 9.84
CA LEU A 63 -10.57 7.05 9.59
C LEU A 63 -10.39 5.53 9.71
N GLU A 64 -11.09 4.88 10.63
CA GLU A 64 -11.13 3.42 10.75
C GLU A 64 -11.71 2.76 9.49
N LEU A 65 -12.87 3.21 9.01
CA LEU A 65 -13.48 2.68 7.80
C LEU A 65 -12.59 2.86 6.57
N TYR A 66 -11.99 4.03 6.43
CA TYR A 66 -11.03 4.30 5.38
C TYR A 66 -9.81 3.38 5.48
N THR A 67 -9.24 3.22 6.68
CA THR A 67 -8.10 2.33 6.91
C THR A 67 -8.42 0.88 6.57
N GLN A 68 -9.61 0.40 6.94
CA GLN A 68 -10.07 -0.95 6.61
C GLN A 68 -10.17 -1.15 5.09
N ALA A 69 -10.76 -0.18 4.36
CA ALA A 69 -10.84 -0.23 2.92
C ALA A 69 -9.46 -0.29 2.26
N ILE A 70 -8.51 0.53 2.73
CA ILE A 70 -7.12 0.50 2.24
C ILE A 70 -6.46 -0.85 2.52
N LEU A 71 -6.63 -1.41 3.72
CA LEU A 71 -6.06 -2.71 4.07
C LEU A 71 -6.59 -3.84 3.19
N ASP A 72 -7.90 -3.89 2.95
CA ASP A 72 -8.54 -4.92 2.12
C ASP A 72 -8.18 -4.77 0.63
N MET A 73 -8.24 -3.55 0.10
CA MET A 73 -7.86 -3.26 -1.30
C MET A 73 -6.40 -3.60 -1.57
N THR A 74 -5.49 -3.16 -0.69
CA THR A 74 -4.06 -3.46 -0.85
C THR A 74 -3.76 -4.93 -0.64
N TYR A 75 -4.50 -5.63 0.24
CA TYR A 75 -4.32 -7.07 0.45
C TYR A 75 -4.59 -7.85 -0.84
N PHE A 76 -5.65 -7.50 -1.55
CA PHE A 76 -5.96 -8.10 -2.84
C PHE A 76 -4.81 -7.93 -3.84
N GLU A 77 -4.30 -6.71 -4.01
CA GLU A 77 -3.22 -6.42 -4.97
C GLU A 77 -1.88 -7.04 -4.56
N GLU A 78 -1.58 -7.06 -3.26
CA GLU A 78 -0.36 -7.69 -2.73
C GLU A 78 -0.35 -9.20 -2.96
N ASN A 79 -1.48 -9.89 -2.77
CA ASN A 79 -1.54 -11.33 -3.05
C ASN A 79 -1.34 -11.62 -4.53
N LYS A 80 -1.88 -10.80 -5.44
CA LYS A 80 -1.57 -10.93 -6.87
C LYS A 80 -0.07 -10.82 -7.15
N LEU A 81 0.62 -9.85 -6.54
CA LEU A 81 2.08 -9.74 -6.69
C LEU A 81 2.81 -10.97 -6.15
N VAL A 82 2.35 -11.55 -5.04
CA VAL A 82 2.93 -12.77 -4.46
C VAL A 82 2.70 -13.97 -5.36
N ASP A 83 1.48 -14.15 -5.89
CA ASP A 83 1.12 -15.26 -6.78
C ASP A 83 1.92 -15.21 -8.09
N GLU A 84 2.22 -14.01 -8.58
CA GLU A 84 3.04 -13.76 -9.77
C GLU A 84 4.56 -13.75 -9.50
N ASP A 85 4.99 -14.02 -8.26
CA ASP A 85 6.39 -13.96 -7.79
C ASP A 85 7.08 -12.62 -8.11
N PHE A 86 6.36 -11.52 -7.91
CA PHE A 86 6.81 -10.12 -8.09
C PHE A 86 7.51 -9.89 -9.43
N PRO A 87 6.78 -9.70 -10.55
CA PRO A 87 7.37 -9.54 -11.88
C PRO A 87 8.37 -8.38 -11.96
N GLU A 88 9.19 -8.32 -13.02
CA GLU A 88 10.35 -7.42 -13.09
C GLU A 88 9.97 -5.93 -13.00
N ASP A 89 8.76 -5.57 -13.43
CA ASP A 89 8.16 -4.23 -13.40
C ASP A 89 7.37 -3.92 -12.10
N SER A 90 7.31 -4.86 -11.15
CA SER A 90 6.55 -4.70 -9.89
C SER A 90 7.06 -3.59 -8.97
N SER A 91 8.26 -3.03 -9.22
CA SER A 91 8.84 -1.96 -8.39
C SER A 91 7.92 -0.75 -8.24
N GLN A 92 7.28 -0.33 -9.33
CA GLN A 92 6.37 0.82 -9.31
C GLN A 92 5.10 0.48 -8.53
N LYS A 93 4.60 -0.75 -8.68
CA LYS A 93 3.41 -1.23 -7.97
C LYS A 93 3.64 -1.32 -6.47
N VAL A 94 4.80 -1.84 -6.05
CA VAL A 94 5.18 -1.91 -4.62
C VAL A 94 5.25 -0.52 -4.01
N LYS A 95 5.88 0.46 -4.67
CA LYS A 95 5.93 1.85 -4.17
C LYS A 95 4.55 2.47 -4.02
N GLU A 96 3.68 2.22 -4.99
CA GLU A 96 2.30 2.67 -4.97
C GLU A 96 1.54 2.08 -3.77
N LEU A 97 1.61 0.76 -3.57
CA LEU A 97 0.96 0.08 -2.43
C LEU A 97 1.51 0.56 -1.07
N ILE A 98 2.81 0.78 -0.97
CA ILE A 98 3.42 1.37 0.24
C ILE A 98 2.89 2.79 0.50
N THR A 99 2.64 3.56 -0.56
CA THR A 99 2.05 4.90 -0.44
C THR A 99 0.63 4.81 0.12
N PHE A 100 -0.22 3.94 -0.43
CA PHE A 100 -1.58 3.70 0.10
C PHE A 100 -1.54 3.23 1.56
N LEU A 101 -0.70 2.25 1.90
CA LEU A 101 -0.55 1.76 3.28
C LEU A 101 0.02 2.79 4.25
N SER A 102 0.62 3.88 3.77
CA SER A 102 1.13 4.96 4.61
C SER A 102 0.12 6.11 4.78
N GLU A 103 -0.85 6.22 3.87
CA GLU A 103 -1.81 7.33 3.82
C GLU A 103 -2.65 7.46 5.11
N PRO A 104 -3.20 6.38 5.72
CA PRO A 104 -3.92 6.50 6.99
C PRO A 104 -3.09 7.08 8.13
N GLU A 105 -1.81 6.72 8.25
CA GLU A 105 -0.93 7.24 9.29
C GLU A 105 -0.59 8.72 9.10
N ILE A 106 -0.46 9.15 7.83
CA ILE A 106 -0.26 10.56 7.49
C ILE A 106 -1.48 11.36 7.93
N LEU A 107 -2.69 10.85 7.66
CA LEU A 107 -3.94 11.47 8.09
C LEU A 107 -4.05 11.59 9.62
N VAL A 108 -3.64 10.57 10.39
CA VAL A 108 -3.59 10.67 11.86
C VAL A 108 -2.68 11.83 12.28
N LYS A 109 -1.44 11.86 11.77
CA LYS A 109 -0.41 12.85 12.14
C LYS A 109 -0.79 14.29 11.77
N GLU A 110 -1.48 14.48 10.64
CA GLU A 110 -1.96 15.80 10.22
C GLU A 110 -3.03 16.36 11.18
N ASN A 111 -3.77 15.49 11.86
CA ASN A 111 -4.86 15.86 12.76
C ASN A 111 -4.46 15.86 14.26
N ASP A 112 -3.38 15.17 14.64
CA ASP A 112 -2.80 15.16 15.99
C ASP A 112 -2.21 16.50 16.46
N ARG A 113 -2.21 17.54 15.60
CA ARG A 113 -1.85 18.91 16.01
C ARG A 113 -2.78 19.50 17.07
N ASN A 114 -3.86 18.81 17.42
CA ASN A 114 -4.78 19.21 18.48
C ASN A 114 -4.79 18.16 19.63
N PRO A 115 -4.14 18.43 20.77
CA PRO A 115 -3.90 17.46 21.86
C PRO A 115 -5.16 16.90 22.54
N GLU A 116 -6.34 17.42 22.23
CA GLU A 116 -7.64 16.91 22.68
C GLU A 116 -8.10 15.64 21.92
N HIS A 117 -7.44 15.27 20.82
CA HIS A 117 -7.78 14.09 20.01
C HIS A 117 -6.86 12.94 20.38
N GLY A 118 -7.18 12.23 21.46
CA GLY A 118 -6.56 10.94 21.75
C GLY A 118 -6.66 10.01 20.52
N ARG A 119 -5.56 9.31 20.22
CA ARG A 119 -5.35 8.33 19.13
C ARG A 119 -6.58 8.13 18.22
N LEU A 120 -6.67 8.93 17.16
CA LEU A 120 -7.75 8.86 16.15
C LEU A 120 -7.86 7.51 15.44
N LEU A 121 -6.78 6.73 15.47
CA LEU A 121 -6.73 5.38 14.99
C LEU A 121 -6.15 4.50 16.10
N GLY A 122 -6.81 3.38 16.40
CA GLY A 122 -6.35 2.45 17.42
C GLY A 122 -4.97 1.87 17.11
N ASP A 123 -4.21 1.53 18.16
CA ASP A 123 -2.85 0.99 18.03
C ASP A 123 -2.79 -0.27 17.19
N GLU A 124 -3.81 -1.12 17.31
CA GLU A 124 -3.90 -2.36 16.54
C GLU A 124 -3.90 -2.11 15.02
N LEU A 125 -4.58 -1.05 14.56
CA LEU A 125 -4.62 -0.70 13.14
C LEU A 125 -3.29 -0.05 12.69
N LEU A 126 -2.68 0.79 13.52
CA LEU A 126 -1.35 1.37 13.25
C LEU A 126 -0.26 0.31 13.16
N GLU A 127 -0.28 -0.64 14.09
CA GLU A 127 0.60 -1.81 14.04
C GLU A 127 0.32 -2.64 12.80
N CYS A 128 -0.95 -2.92 12.49
CA CYS A 128 -1.34 -3.66 11.28
C CYS A 128 -0.77 -3.02 10.01
N LEU A 129 -0.91 -1.71 9.85
CA LEU A 129 -0.34 -0.98 8.71
C LEU A 129 1.18 -1.14 8.62
N SER A 130 1.87 -1.06 9.76
CA SER A 130 3.32 -1.27 9.85
C SER A 130 3.73 -2.70 9.47
N TRP A 131 3.01 -3.70 9.97
CA TRP A 131 3.23 -5.11 9.64
C TRP A 131 2.99 -5.39 8.16
N ARG A 132 1.92 -4.83 7.58
CA ARG A 132 1.57 -5.01 6.16
C ARG A 132 2.64 -4.43 5.24
N ARG A 133 3.13 -3.21 5.51
CA ARG A 133 4.25 -2.62 4.75
C ARG A 133 5.53 -3.44 4.87
N GLY A 134 5.86 -3.89 6.09
CA GLY A 134 7.04 -4.72 6.34
C GLY A 134 6.99 -6.05 5.59
N ALA A 135 5.84 -6.72 5.62
CA ALA A 135 5.62 -7.97 4.89
C ALA A 135 5.75 -7.79 3.37
N LEU A 136 5.15 -6.75 2.81
CA LEU A 136 5.25 -6.45 1.38
C LEU A 136 6.70 -6.20 0.95
N LEU A 137 7.44 -5.36 1.69
CA LEU A 137 8.85 -5.09 1.40
C LEU A 137 9.71 -6.35 1.54
N TYR A 138 9.47 -7.16 2.56
CA TYR A 138 10.18 -8.42 2.76
C TYR A 138 9.97 -9.37 1.57
N MET A 139 8.71 -9.59 1.18
CA MET A 139 8.36 -10.49 0.07
C MET A 139 8.97 -10.00 -1.25
N TYR A 140 8.88 -8.70 -1.53
CA TYR A 140 9.49 -8.12 -2.72
C TYR A 140 11.01 -8.31 -2.75
N CYS A 141 11.71 -7.96 -1.66
CA CYS A 141 13.17 -8.13 -1.56
C CYS A 141 13.59 -9.60 -1.67
N HIS A 142 12.80 -10.50 -1.09
CA HIS A 142 13.04 -11.94 -1.16
C HIS A 142 12.93 -12.46 -2.60
N SER A 143 11.88 -12.12 -3.33
CA SER A 143 11.72 -12.50 -4.74
C SER A 143 12.83 -11.93 -5.63
N LEU A 144 13.24 -10.67 -5.41
CA LEU A 144 14.39 -10.08 -6.12
C LEU A 144 15.69 -10.83 -5.84
N THR A 145 15.93 -11.24 -4.60
CA THR A 145 17.15 -11.96 -4.20
C THR A 145 17.18 -13.35 -4.83
N LYS A 146 16.08 -14.10 -4.76
CA LYS A 146 15.92 -15.39 -5.44
C LYS A 146 16.20 -15.30 -6.94
N ARG A 147 15.64 -14.28 -7.60
CA ARG A 147 15.85 -14.04 -9.04
C ARG A 147 17.32 -13.75 -9.35
N ARG A 148 17.99 -12.92 -8.54
CA ARG A 148 19.42 -12.62 -8.68
C ARG A 148 20.29 -13.87 -8.52
N GLU A 149 20.01 -14.69 -7.51
CA GLU A 149 20.73 -15.95 -7.28
C GLU A 149 20.53 -16.92 -8.45
N TRP A 150 19.30 -17.04 -8.96
CA TRP A 150 19.00 -17.87 -10.13
C TRP A 150 19.76 -17.38 -11.38
N LEU A 151 19.75 -16.07 -11.66
CA LEU A 151 20.49 -15.49 -12.79
C LEU A 151 22.00 -15.69 -12.65
N THR A 152 22.53 -15.58 -11.44
CA THR A 152 23.97 -15.79 -11.16
C THR A 152 24.35 -17.25 -11.36
N ARG A 153 23.54 -18.20 -10.85
CA ARG A 153 23.75 -19.64 -11.07
C ARG A 153 23.65 -20.00 -12.55
N LYS A 154 22.65 -19.48 -13.25
CA LYS A 154 22.49 -19.68 -14.70
C LYS A 154 23.67 -19.10 -15.47
N SER A 155 24.16 -17.91 -15.10
CA SER A 155 25.36 -17.31 -15.69
C SER A 155 26.61 -18.15 -15.44
N SER A 156 26.81 -18.69 -14.22
CA SER A 156 27.94 -19.58 -13.94
C SER A 156 27.87 -20.88 -14.75
N LEU A 157 26.69 -21.47 -14.90
CA LEU A 157 26.50 -22.66 -15.75
C LEU A 157 26.77 -22.34 -17.23
N LEU A 158 26.32 -21.18 -17.71
CA LEU A 158 26.58 -20.74 -19.09
C LEU A 158 28.08 -20.44 -19.33
N LYS A 159 28.81 -19.95 -18.31
CA LYS A 159 30.26 -19.75 -18.36
C LYS A 159 31.03 -21.08 -18.27
N GLU A 160 30.50 -22.07 -17.57
CA GLU A 160 31.07 -23.42 -17.52
C GLU A 160 30.90 -24.15 -18.87
N VAL A 161 29.80 -23.90 -19.57
CA VAL A 161 29.54 -24.44 -20.93
C VAL A 161 30.26 -23.65 -22.02
N ARG A 162 30.71 -22.41 -21.75
CA ARG A 162 31.45 -21.58 -22.71
C ARG A 162 32.65 -20.94 -22.01
N GLY A 163 33.81 -21.58 -22.14
CA GLY A 163 35.07 -20.92 -21.92
C GLY A 163 35.11 -19.59 -22.68
N VAL A 164 35.33 -18.50 -21.93
CA VAL A 164 35.70 -17.14 -22.37
C VAL A 164 34.56 -16.15 -22.69
N SER A 165 34.70 -14.98 -22.05
CA SER A 165 34.23 -13.63 -22.36
C SER A 165 32.93 -13.08 -21.73
N ARG A 166 33.18 -12.20 -20.75
CA ARG A 166 32.51 -10.95 -20.31
C ARG A 166 30.98 -10.92 -20.27
N VAL A 167 30.44 -10.63 -19.08
CA VAL A 167 29.04 -10.19 -18.91
C VAL A 167 29.01 -8.90 -18.09
N TYR A 168 28.15 -8.01 -18.56
CA TYR A 168 28.04 -6.58 -18.36
C TYR A 168 27.65 -6.12 -16.95
N SER A 169 28.04 -4.87 -16.68
CA SER A 169 27.71 -4.04 -15.53
C SER A 169 26.22 -3.73 -15.42
N ILE A 170 25.56 -4.16 -14.34
CA ILE A 170 24.30 -3.59 -13.79
C ILE A 170 24.44 -3.53 -12.25
N ILE A 171 25.57 -3.01 -11.78
CA ILE A 171 25.80 -2.72 -10.34
C ILE A 171 25.43 -1.26 -10.01
N ASP A 172 25.23 -0.40 -11.02
CA ASP A 172 24.98 1.03 -10.82
C ASP A 172 23.54 1.40 -10.45
N VAL A 173 22.58 0.48 -10.51
CA VAL A 173 21.19 0.77 -10.14
C VAL A 173 21.00 0.80 -8.61
N PHE A 174 21.87 0.13 -7.85
CA PHE A 174 21.77 0.07 -6.38
C PHE A 174 22.33 1.31 -5.66
N ILE A 175 23.32 2.03 -6.25
CA ILE A 175 23.89 3.25 -5.63
C ILE A 175 22.97 4.48 -5.84
N GLY A 176 22.03 4.42 -6.80
CA GLY A 176 21.09 5.52 -7.06
C GLY A 176 19.93 5.62 -6.06
N PHE A 177 19.53 4.51 -5.43
CA PHE A 177 18.37 4.50 -4.54
C PHE A 177 18.68 4.94 -3.10
N GLU A 178 19.92 4.78 -2.64
CA GLU A 178 20.36 5.21 -1.30
C GLU A 178 20.51 6.73 -1.17
N LYS A 179 20.58 7.47 -2.30
CA LYS A 179 20.67 8.94 -2.31
C LYS A 179 19.33 9.67 -2.34
N LEU A 180 18.21 8.97 -2.57
CA LEU A 180 16.87 9.56 -2.66
C LEU A 180 16.08 9.51 -1.34
N SER A 181 16.68 8.99 -0.25
CA SER A 181 16.07 8.94 1.08
C SER A 181 16.79 9.83 2.12
N LEU A 182 17.66 10.74 1.67
CA LEU A 182 18.45 11.63 2.54
C LEU A 182 18.43 13.10 2.08
N VAL A 183 17.34 13.55 1.46
CA VAL A 183 17.02 14.98 1.28
C VAL A 183 15.57 15.22 1.68
#